data_AF-A0A4P6XKU4-F1
#
_entry.id   AF-A0A4P6XKU4-F1
#
_cell.length_a   1.000
_cell.length_b   1.000
_cell.length_c   1.000
_cell.angle_alpha   90.00
_cell.angle_beta   90.00
_cell.angle_gamma   90.00
#
_symmetry.space_group_name_H-M   'P 1'
#
loop_
_entity.id
_entity.type
_entity.pdbx_description
1 polymer ?
#
loop_
_entity_poly.entity_id
_entity_poly.type
_entity_poly.pdbx_seq_one_letter_code
_entity_poly.pdbx_strand_id
1 'polypeptide(L)'
;MLWLRLFLVPLAHAVIVAQKPIHKVSTKTHDPKMVSTMLYEFYSEAYNLRDNANQNYIANFGSIALQYTSDPLCVNKSHIRYFIKSFSLVHHDYPASPCNLNLNTRFLEIVSPSADFHVSVHGTVDRLSSELLQKSQTYIEELPDFDFKFYHFDNLNYGLQCESGYHQLMQVIYQEKVLQVNLQVLVTVPEQCTFSKLNPEFLTVFEASKAVVHIPLTGEFYCQAGKTASCKKTVANTNNPRLKLYD
;
A
#
# COMPACT_ATOMS: atom_id res chain seq x y z
N MET A 1 -33.09 -43.64 16.92
CA MET A 1 -31.62 -43.72 16.74
C MET A 1 -31.33 -43.78 15.25
N LEU A 2 -30.47 -43.03 14.60
CA LEU A 2 -29.63 -41.88 14.94
C LEU A 2 -29.35 -41.27 13.56
N TRP A 3 -29.81 -40.05 13.30
CA TRP A 3 -29.51 -39.31 12.07
C TRP A 3 -28.04 -38.87 12.13
N LEU A 4 -27.16 -39.50 11.34
CA LEU A 4 -25.81 -38.99 11.13
C LEU A 4 -25.86 -37.83 10.14
N ARG A 5 -25.86 -36.60 10.67
CA ARG A 5 -25.51 -35.40 9.94
C ARG A 5 -24.04 -35.50 9.52
N LEU A 6 -23.77 -35.68 8.23
CA LEU A 6 -22.50 -35.31 7.62
C LEU A 6 -22.34 -33.79 7.73
N PHE A 7 -21.62 -33.35 8.76
CA PHE A 7 -21.03 -32.02 8.79
C PHE A 7 -19.83 -32.02 7.84
N LEU A 8 -20.06 -31.59 6.61
CA LEU A 8 -19.00 -31.08 5.74
C LEU A 8 -18.53 -29.75 6.36
N VAL A 9 -17.48 -29.82 7.17
CA VAL A 9 -16.71 -28.65 7.60
C VAL A 9 -15.99 -28.13 6.34
N PRO A 10 -16.25 -26.89 5.88
CA PRO A 10 -15.36 -26.29 4.90
C PRO A 10 -14.05 -26.03 5.65
N LEU A 11 -13.03 -26.84 5.34
CA LEU A 11 -11.65 -26.53 5.64
C LEU A 11 -11.33 -25.21 4.94
N ALA A 12 -11.45 -24.12 5.70
CA ALA A 12 -10.80 -22.87 5.37
C ALA A 12 -9.31 -23.19 5.27
N HIS A 13 -8.80 -23.21 4.03
CA HIS A 13 -7.38 -23.31 3.77
C HIS A 13 -6.76 -21.99 4.23
N ALA A 14 -6.49 -21.89 5.53
CA ALA A 14 -5.47 -20.99 6.02
C ALA A 14 -4.16 -21.54 5.45
N VAL A 15 -3.79 -21.07 4.26
CA VAL A 15 -2.47 -21.29 3.70
C VAL A 15 -1.51 -20.87 4.80
N ILE A 16 -0.77 -21.84 5.35
CA ILE A 16 0.27 -21.58 6.34
C ILE A 16 1.35 -20.85 5.56
N VAL A 17 1.26 -19.52 5.52
CA VAL A 17 2.29 -18.65 4.96
C VAL A 17 3.57 -19.00 5.70
N ALA A 18 4.54 -19.55 4.96
CA ALA A 18 5.80 -20.01 5.53
C ALA A 18 6.42 -18.91 6.40
N GLN A 19 6.83 -19.25 7.63
CA GLN A 19 7.42 -18.34 8.63
C GLN A 19 8.81 -17.80 8.24
N LYS A 20 9.16 -17.78 6.96
CA LYS A 20 10.43 -17.26 6.46
C LYS A 20 10.28 -15.76 6.16
N PRO A 21 11.23 -14.91 6.57
CA PRO A 21 11.19 -13.50 6.21
C PRO A 21 11.33 -13.35 4.70
N ILE A 22 10.47 -12.53 4.09
CA ILE A 22 10.54 -12.19 2.66
C ILE A 22 11.66 -11.19 2.38
N HIS A 23 12.01 -10.38 3.39
CA HIS A 23 13.04 -9.36 3.28
C HIS A 23 13.70 -9.09 4.62
N LYS A 24 14.99 -8.74 4.58
CA LYS A 24 15.79 -8.38 5.77
C LYS A 24 16.60 -7.13 5.47
N VAL A 25 16.36 -6.09 6.26
CA VAL A 25 17.13 -4.84 6.26
C VAL A 25 18.18 -4.89 7.37
N SER A 26 19.42 -4.57 7.01
CA SER A 26 20.58 -4.45 7.92
C SER A 26 21.69 -3.68 7.22
N THR A 27 22.72 -3.25 7.97
CA THR A 27 23.87 -2.52 7.39
C THR A 27 24.70 -3.33 6.39
N LYS A 28 24.51 -4.66 6.35
CA LYS A 28 25.11 -5.53 5.32
C LYS A 28 24.43 -5.38 3.95
N THR A 29 23.19 -4.90 3.93
CA THR A 29 22.31 -4.86 2.75
C THR A 29 21.92 -3.44 2.36
N HIS A 30 21.93 -2.52 3.32
CA HIS A 30 21.39 -1.17 3.22
C HIS A 30 22.35 -0.18 3.89
N ASP A 31 22.24 1.10 3.52
CA ASP A 31 23.07 2.16 4.08
C ASP A 31 22.86 2.28 5.61
N PRO A 32 23.93 2.41 6.42
CA PRO A 32 23.81 2.54 7.86
C PRO A 32 22.92 3.69 8.33
N LYS A 33 22.89 4.81 7.59
CA LYS A 33 22.02 5.95 7.90
C LYS A 33 20.55 5.57 7.76
N MET A 34 20.19 4.86 6.70
CA MET A 34 18.82 4.36 6.49
C MET A 34 18.41 3.42 7.64
N VAL A 35 19.27 2.47 8.00
CA VAL A 35 19.00 1.54 9.11
C VAL A 35 18.84 2.29 10.44
N SER A 36 19.71 3.27 10.71
CA SER A 36 19.63 4.15 11.88
C SER A 36 18.29 4.91 11.94
N THR A 37 17.88 5.53 10.83
CA THR A 37 16.59 6.25 10.72
C THR A 37 15.41 5.30 10.99
N MET A 38 15.38 4.13 10.35
CA MET A 38 14.31 3.16 10.56
C MET A 38 14.25 2.67 12.01
N LEU A 39 15.40 2.38 12.63
CA LEU A 39 15.45 1.97 14.05
C LEU A 39 14.91 3.06 14.97
N TYR A 40 15.22 4.33 14.69
CA TYR A 40 14.73 5.45 15.49
C TYR A 40 13.21 5.60 15.38
N GLU A 41 12.66 5.45 14.17
CA GLU A 41 11.22 5.44 13.93
C GLU A 41 10.53 4.30 14.68
N PHE A 42 11.05 3.08 14.58
CA PHE A 42 10.48 1.92 15.28
C PHE A 42 10.58 2.03 16.81
N TYR A 43 11.67 2.59 17.33
CA TYR A 43 11.76 2.89 18.76
C TYR A 43 10.70 3.90 19.18
N SER A 44 10.59 5.02 18.46
CA SER A 44 9.59 6.06 18.72
C SER A 44 8.18 5.50 18.69
N GLU A 45 7.89 4.61 17.75
CA GLU A 45 6.59 3.97 17.60
C GLU A 45 6.28 2.97 18.71
N ALA A 46 7.20 2.05 19.03
CA ALA A 46 7.01 1.07 20.10
C ALA A 46 6.74 1.72 21.46
N TYR A 47 7.21 2.95 21.63
CA TYR A 47 7.00 3.76 22.81
C TYR A 47 5.71 4.60 22.77
N ASN A 48 5.26 5.02 21.58
CA ASN A 48 3.97 5.69 21.37
C ASN A 48 2.78 4.71 21.33
N LEU A 49 3.00 3.43 21.01
CA LEU A 49 1.96 2.38 20.86
C LEU A 49 1.37 1.84 22.16
N ARG A 50 1.68 2.42 23.31
CA ARG A 50 0.98 2.16 24.57
C ARG A 50 0.14 3.35 24.97
N ASP A 51 -0.99 3.46 24.27
CA ASP A 51 -2.18 4.23 24.58
C ASP A 51 -2.37 4.49 26.09
N ASN A 52 -2.35 5.78 26.46
CA ASN A 52 -3.19 6.45 27.47
C ASN A 52 -3.31 5.94 28.92
N ALA A 53 -2.53 4.95 29.38
CA ALA A 53 -2.60 4.49 30.78
C ALA A 53 -1.27 4.13 31.47
N ASN A 54 -0.13 4.15 30.78
CA ASN A 54 1.12 3.66 31.38
C ASN A 54 1.96 4.77 32.01
N GLN A 55 2.10 4.67 33.34
CA GLN A 55 2.97 5.45 34.23
C GLN A 55 4.49 5.29 33.94
N ASN A 56 4.88 4.56 32.89
CA ASN A 56 6.28 4.24 32.55
C ASN A 56 6.83 5.13 31.44
N TYR A 57 6.58 6.44 31.53
CA TYR A 57 7.29 7.39 30.68
C TYR A 57 8.74 7.50 31.17
N ILE A 58 9.66 6.75 30.54
CA ILE A 58 11.09 7.03 30.51
C ILE A 58 11.31 8.48 30.06
N ALA A 59 11.52 9.36 31.04
CA ALA A 59 12.07 10.69 30.80
C ALA A 59 13.37 10.52 29.98
N ASN A 60 13.50 11.26 28.87
CA ASN A 60 14.61 11.19 27.92
C ASN A 60 14.62 10.00 26.95
N PHE A 61 13.49 9.32 26.72
CA PHE A 61 13.39 8.26 25.70
C PHE A 61 14.00 8.67 24.35
N GLY A 62 13.61 9.83 23.81
CA GLY A 62 14.13 10.33 22.53
C GLY A 62 15.64 10.45 22.51
N SER A 63 16.26 10.95 23.58
CA SER A 63 17.72 11.08 23.70
C SER A 63 18.41 9.71 23.73
N ILE A 64 17.83 8.73 24.42
CA ILE A 64 18.38 7.37 24.51
C ILE A 64 18.21 6.63 23.17
N ALA A 65 17.06 6.78 22.53
CA ALA A 65 16.82 6.25 21.19
C ALA A 65 17.83 6.82 20.18
N LEU A 66 18.07 8.14 20.21
CA LEU A 66 19.10 8.79 19.40
C LEU A 66 20.50 8.27 19.71
N GLN A 67 20.83 8.02 20.98
CA GLN A 67 22.11 7.45 21.36
C GLN A 67 22.30 6.04 20.77
N TYR A 68 21.28 5.18 20.89
CA TYR A 68 21.33 3.83 20.33
C TYR A 68 21.34 3.82 18.80
N THR A 69 20.61 4.72 18.15
CA THR A 69 20.60 4.80 16.69
C THR A 69 21.83 5.50 16.13
N SER A 70 22.59 6.22 16.95
CA SER A 70 23.89 6.80 16.58
C SER A 70 25.07 5.88 16.89
N ASP A 71 24.90 4.89 17.79
CA ASP A 71 25.94 3.92 18.12
C ASP A 71 26.14 2.90 16.98
N PRO A 72 27.32 2.86 16.34
CA PRO A 72 27.61 1.91 15.27
C PRO A 72 27.41 0.45 15.67
N LEU A 73 27.64 0.10 16.94
CA LEU A 73 27.47 -1.27 17.41
C LEU A 73 25.98 -1.68 17.40
N CYS A 74 25.11 -0.76 17.81
CA CYS A 74 23.66 -0.96 17.81
C CYS A 74 23.13 -1.05 16.38
N VAL A 75 23.50 -0.11 15.51
CA VAL A 75 23.03 -0.09 14.12
C VAL A 75 23.51 -1.33 13.35
N ASN A 76 24.79 -1.72 13.48
CA ASN A 76 25.37 -2.81 12.70
C ASN A 76 24.88 -4.20 13.09
N LYS A 77 24.53 -4.41 14.36
CA LYS A 77 24.05 -5.71 14.85
C LYS A 77 22.53 -5.82 14.82
N SER A 78 21.82 -4.71 14.65
CA SER A 78 20.37 -4.72 14.50
C SER A 78 19.94 -5.13 13.10
N HIS A 79 18.73 -5.67 13.00
CA HIS A 79 18.13 -6.00 11.71
C HIS A 79 16.60 -6.01 11.80
N ILE A 80 15.99 -5.63 10.69
CA ILE A 80 14.54 -5.53 10.54
C ILE A 80 14.12 -6.60 9.54
N ARG A 81 13.16 -7.44 9.91
CA ARG A 81 12.64 -8.52 9.07
C ARG A 81 11.17 -8.29 8.75
N TYR A 82 10.83 -8.55 7.49
CA TYR A 82 9.47 -8.46 6.97
C TYR A 82 8.96 -9.86 6.70
N PHE A 83 7.75 -10.15 7.17
CA PHE A 83 7.05 -11.42 6.98
C PHE A 83 5.68 -11.14 6.40
N ILE A 84 5.20 -11.98 5.48
CA ILE A 84 3.80 -11.90 5.04
C ILE A 84 2.93 -12.48 6.14
N LYS A 85 2.00 -11.67 6.65
CA LYS A 85 1.04 -12.09 7.68
C LYS A 85 -0.26 -12.55 7.03
N SER A 86 -0.72 -11.80 6.04
CA SER A 86 -1.91 -12.11 5.26
C SER A 86 -1.89 -11.32 3.96
N PHE A 87 -2.72 -11.73 3.02
CA PHE A 87 -3.06 -10.94 1.86
C PHE A 87 -4.59 -10.89 1.70
N SER A 88 -5.09 -9.79 1.15
CA SER A 88 -6.51 -9.57 0.90
C SER A 88 -6.68 -8.89 -0.44
N LEU A 89 -7.77 -9.24 -1.12
CA LEU A 89 -8.13 -8.59 -2.36
C LEU A 89 -8.93 -7.32 -2.09
N VAL A 90 -8.48 -6.20 -2.64
CA VAL A 90 -9.14 -4.89 -2.52
C VAL A 90 -9.35 -4.26 -3.89
N HIS A 91 -10.30 -3.34 -3.96
CA HIS A 91 -10.57 -2.57 -5.17
C HIS A 91 -10.34 -1.08 -4.88
N HIS A 92 -9.75 -0.39 -5.85
CA HIS A 92 -9.53 1.04 -5.77
C HIS A 92 -10.02 1.71 -7.06
N ASP A 93 -10.67 2.85 -6.87
CA ASP A 93 -11.13 3.70 -7.96
C ASP A 93 -10.41 5.04 -7.85
N TYR A 94 -9.76 5.47 -8.94
CA TYR A 94 -9.02 6.72 -9.00
C TYR A 94 -9.52 7.62 -10.13
N PRO A 95 -9.63 8.94 -9.90
CA PRO A 95 -9.94 9.88 -10.96
C PRO A 95 -8.78 9.94 -11.96
N ALA A 96 -8.98 9.37 -13.15
CA ALA A 96 -7.97 9.26 -14.19
C ALA A 96 -8.05 10.36 -15.25
N SER A 97 -8.94 11.33 -15.08
CA SER A 97 -9.00 12.56 -15.89
C SER A 97 -9.52 13.72 -15.04
N PRO A 98 -9.40 14.97 -15.54
CA PRO A 98 -10.20 16.07 -15.02
C PRO A 98 -11.71 15.76 -15.09
N CYS A 99 -12.47 16.35 -14.17
CA CYS A 99 -13.93 16.37 -14.23
C CYS A 99 -14.37 17.49 -15.18
N ASN A 100 -15.16 17.16 -16.20
CA ASN A 100 -15.63 18.14 -17.17
C ASN A 100 -17.15 18.26 -17.17
N LEU A 101 -17.65 19.48 -17.41
CA LEU A 101 -19.07 19.78 -17.63
C LEU A 101 -19.23 20.38 -19.02
N ASN A 102 -19.92 19.65 -19.90
CA ASN A 102 -20.19 20.18 -21.24
C ASN A 102 -21.39 21.15 -21.17
N LEU A 103 -21.13 22.42 -21.47
CA LEU A 103 -22.17 23.47 -21.56
C LEU A 103 -22.61 23.76 -23.00
N ASN A 104 -22.10 23.03 -23.98
CA ASN A 104 -22.42 23.21 -25.38
C ASN A 104 -23.60 22.34 -25.80
N THR A 105 -24.60 22.95 -26.43
CA THR A 105 -25.81 22.26 -26.90
C THR A 105 -25.65 21.60 -28.26
N ARG A 106 -24.59 21.93 -29.01
CA ARG A 106 -24.38 21.50 -30.41
C ARG A 106 -23.25 20.49 -30.58
N PHE A 107 -22.38 20.37 -29.60
CA PHE A 107 -21.17 19.57 -29.69
C PHE A 107 -21.02 18.68 -28.46
N LEU A 108 -20.55 17.45 -28.67
CA LEU A 108 -20.06 16.56 -27.63
C LEU A 108 -18.64 16.95 -27.23
N GLU A 109 -18.39 16.90 -25.93
CA GLU A 109 -17.06 17.01 -25.36
C GLU A 109 -16.46 15.61 -25.19
N ILE A 110 -15.18 15.45 -25.54
CA ILE A 110 -14.45 14.20 -25.31
C ILE A 110 -13.59 14.34 -24.06
N VAL A 111 -13.81 13.45 -23.10
CA VAL A 111 -12.94 13.27 -21.94
C VAL A 111 -12.12 12.00 -22.15
N SER A 112 -10.81 12.07 -21.92
CA SER A 112 -9.88 10.96 -22.10
C SER A 112 -8.99 10.79 -20.87
N PRO A 113 -8.42 9.60 -20.64
CA PRO A 113 -7.48 9.38 -19.55
C PRO A 113 -6.28 10.34 -19.65
N SER A 114 -5.77 10.79 -18.51
CA SER A 114 -4.52 11.53 -18.43
C SER A 114 -3.36 10.65 -18.86
N ALA A 115 -2.41 11.20 -19.62
CA ALA A 115 -1.20 10.49 -20.02
C ALA A 115 -0.42 10.01 -18.79
N ASP A 116 0.20 8.83 -18.89
CA ASP A 116 1.05 8.23 -17.85
C ASP A 116 0.39 8.13 -16.47
N PHE A 117 -0.94 8.05 -16.42
CA PHE A 117 -1.70 8.02 -15.16
C PHE A 117 -1.21 6.95 -14.18
N HIS A 118 -0.80 5.77 -14.66
CA HIS A 118 -0.29 4.69 -13.83
C HIS A 118 0.94 5.10 -13.01
N VAL A 119 1.80 5.99 -13.52
CA VAL A 119 2.96 6.51 -12.79
C VAL A 119 2.52 7.35 -11.58
N SER A 120 1.40 8.05 -11.69
CA SER A 120 0.86 8.84 -10.59
C SER A 120 0.26 7.99 -9.47
N VAL A 121 -0.24 6.79 -9.79
CA VAL A 121 -0.84 5.87 -8.81
C VAL A 121 0.18 4.90 -8.22
N HIS A 122 1.06 4.35 -9.06
CA HIS A 122 1.97 3.25 -8.71
C HIS A 122 3.45 3.63 -8.78
N GLY A 123 3.77 4.91 -9.05
CA GLY A 123 5.14 5.40 -9.05
C GLY A 123 5.80 5.17 -7.68
N THR A 124 6.87 4.37 -7.66
CA THR A 124 7.58 4.08 -6.42
C THR A 124 8.43 5.27 -5.98
N VAL A 125 8.15 5.81 -4.79
CA VAL A 125 8.85 6.98 -4.23
C VAL A 125 10.11 6.60 -3.45
N ASP A 126 10.20 5.36 -2.95
CA ASP A 126 11.31 4.89 -2.10
C ASP A 126 11.78 3.48 -2.49
N ARG A 127 13.11 3.29 -2.42
CA ARG A 127 13.81 2.03 -2.73
C ARG A 127 13.29 0.86 -1.89
N LEU A 128 13.07 1.06 -0.58
CA LEU A 128 12.58 -0.03 0.28
C LEU A 128 11.20 -0.51 -0.16
N SER A 129 10.32 0.44 -0.53
CA SER A 129 8.98 0.12 -1.01
C SER A 129 9.04 -0.72 -2.30
N SER A 130 9.93 -0.38 -3.24
CA SER A 130 10.16 -1.18 -4.45
C SER A 130 10.71 -2.57 -4.13
N GLU A 131 11.66 -2.68 -3.19
CA GLU A 131 12.22 -3.97 -2.79
C GLU A 131 11.17 -4.86 -2.11
N LEU A 132 10.35 -4.30 -1.22
CA LEU A 132 9.26 -5.03 -0.56
C LEU A 132 8.18 -5.45 -1.55
N LEU A 133 7.85 -4.61 -2.54
CA LEU A 133 6.94 -4.95 -3.63
C LEU A 133 7.45 -6.18 -4.39
N GLN A 134 8.69 -6.12 -4.88
CA GLN A 134 9.29 -7.20 -5.65
C GLN A 134 9.39 -8.49 -4.83
N LYS A 135 9.83 -8.41 -3.57
CA LYS A 135 9.95 -9.59 -2.70
C LYS A 135 8.60 -10.22 -2.36
N SER A 136 7.56 -9.38 -2.20
CA SER A 136 6.20 -9.88 -1.99
C SER A 136 5.67 -10.57 -3.25
N GLN A 137 5.87 -9.98 -4.42
CA GLN A 137 5.50 -10.58 -5.71
C GLN A 137 6.15 -11.95 -5.91
N THR A 138 7.48 -12.03 -5.78
CA THR A 138 8.21 -13.30 -5.94
C THR A 138 7.73 -14.36 -4.94
N TYR A 139 7.55 -14.00 -3.67
CA TYR A 139 7.05 -14.94 -2.68
C TYR A 139 5.67 -15.49 -3.06
N ILE A 140 4.79 -14.63 -3.55
CA ILE A 140 3.42 -14.99 -3.90
C ILE A 140 3.40 -15.88 -5.17
N GLU A 141 4.22 -15.59 -6.17
CA GLU A 141 4.38 -16.43 -7.38
C GLU A 141 4.90 -17.84 -7.07
N GLU A 142 5.70 -17.98 -6.01
CA GLU A 142 6.21 -19.28 -5.55
C GLU A 142 5.15 -20.12 -4.79
N LEU A 143 3.97 -19.55 -4.48
CA LEU A 143 2.92 -20.30 -3.78
C LEU A 143 2.23 -21.30 -4.74
N PRO A 144 2.00 -22.56 -4.30
CA PRO A 144 1.53 -23.64 -5.15
C PRO A 144 0.12 -23.44 -5.76
N ASP A 145 -0.69 -22.53 -5.22
CA ASP A 145 -2.07 -22.26 -5.66
C ASP A 145 -2.27 -20.82 -6.17
N PHE A 146 -1.19 -20.12 -6.53
CA PHE A 146 -1.29 -18.75 -7.04
C PHE A 146 -1.41 -18.71 -8.57
N ASP A 147 -2.62 -18.48 -9.08
CA ASP A 147 -2.93 -18.46 -10.53
C ASP A 147 -3.17 -17.04 -11.09
N PHE A 148 -2.86 -15.98 -10.33
CA PHE A 148 -3.02 -14.62 -10.82
C PHE A 148 -1.76 -14.12 -11.51
N LYS A 149 -1.92 -13.48 -12.66
CA LYS A 149 -0.85 -12.70 -13.29
C LYS A 149 -0.85 -11.28 -12.74
N PHE A 150 0.32 -10.75 -12.43
CA PHE A 150 0.46 -9.36 -12.05
C PHE A 150 0.17 -8.44 -13.25
N TYR A 151 -0.37 -7.26 -12.95
CA TYR A 151 -0.77 -6.33 -13.99
C TYR A 151 0.42 -5.67 -14.68
N HIS A 152 0.39 -5.63 -16.01
CA HIS A 152 1.31 -4.83 -16.82
C HIS A 152 0.55 -3.61 -17.36
N PHE A 153 0.95 -2.42 -16.92
CA PHE A 153 0.30 -1.15 -17.25
C PHE A 153 0.39 -0.77 -18.74
N ASP A 154 1.22 -1.46 -19.52
CA ASP A 154 1.33 -1.30 -20.98
C ASP A 154 0.01 -1.56 -21.71
N ASN A 155 -0.89 -2.33 -21.09
CA ASN A 155 -2.20 -2.71 -21.67
C ASN A 155 -3.34 -1.74 -21.32
N LEU A 156 -3.05 -0.63 -20.62
CA LEU A 156 -4.07 0.36 -20.31
C LEU A 156 -4.59 1.05 -21.58
N ASN A 157 -5.91 1.13 -21.73
CA ASN A 157 -6.54 1.77 -22.89
C ASN A 157 -6.53 3.30 -22.77
N TYR A 158 -5.36 3.91 -22.99
CA TYR A 158 -5.22 5.37 -23.08
C TYR A 158 -5.98 5.99 -24.26
N GLY A 159 -6.43 5.18 -25.22
CA GLY A 159 -7.31 5.58 -26.32
C GLY A 159 -8.79 5.70 -25.96
N LEU A 160 -9.19 5.41 -24.71
CA LEU A 160 -10.57 5.56 -24.27
C LEU A 160 -11.05 7.01 -24.46
N GLN A 161 -12.20 7.17 -25.11
CA GLN A 161 -12.86 8.45 -25.33
C GLN A 161 -14.27 8.40 -24.75
N CYS A 162 -14.51 9.24 -23.74
CA CYS A 162 -15.81 9.37 -23.10
C CYS A 162 -16.53 10.60 -23.65
N GLU A 163 -17.64 10.37 -24.33
CA GLU A 163 -18.47 11.43 -24.91
C GLU A 163 -19.40 12.02 -23.84
N SER A 164 -19.33 13.33 -23.66
CA SER A 164 -20.17 14.07 -22.72
C SER A 164 -21.13 14.99 -23.47
N GLY A 165 -22.44 14.76 -23.28
CA GLY A 165 -23.52 15.56 -23.86
C GLY A 165 -23.80 16.87 -23.11
N TYR A 166 -24.78 17.63 -23.59
CA TYR A 166 -25.15 18.91 -22.96
C TYR A 166 -25.55 18.73 -21.49
N HIS A 167 -25.01 19.59 -20.62
CA HIS A 167 -25.17 19.57 -19.17
C HIS A 167 -24.71 18.28 -18.46
N GLN A 168 -23.93 17.44 -19.14
CA GLN A 168 -23.41 16.21 -18.55
C GLN A 168 -22.05 16.45 -17.88
N LEU A 169 -21.94 15.97 -16.64
CA LEU A 169 -20.66 15.81 -15.96
C LEU A 169 -20.03 14.48 -16.40
N MET A 170 -18.74 14.51 -16.74
CA MET A 170 -18.01 13.34 -17.17
C MET A 170 -16.60 13.34 -16.60
N GLN A 171 -16.15 12.17 -16.15
CA GLN A 171 -14.78 11.91 -15.71
C GLN A 171 -14.40 10.47 -16.09
N VAL A 172 -13.16 10.25 -16.51
CA VAL A 172 -12.60 8.91 -16.64
C VAL A 172 -12.15 8.44 -15.26
N ILE A 173 -12.55 7.24 -14.89
CA ILE A 173 -12.12 6.58 -13.66
C ILE A 173 -11.25 5.39 -14.04
N TYR A 174 -10.17 5.21 -13.29
CA TYR A 174 -9.37 4.01 -13.31
C TYR A 174 -9.80 3.13 -12.15
N GLN A 175 -10.34 1.96 -12.47
CA GLN A 175 -10.66 0.94 -11.49
C GLN A 175 -9.59 -0.14 -11.53
N GLU A 176 -9.09 -0.51 -10.36
CA GLU A 176 -8.16 -1.59 -10.22
C GLU A 176 -8.50 -2.55 -9.10
N LYS A 177 -8.06 -3.79 -9.32
CA LYS A 177 -8.09 -4.86 -8.35
C LYS A 177 -6.66 -5.10 -7.89
N VAL A 178 -6.45 -4.96 -6.59
CA VAL A 178 -5.14 -4.95 -5.95
C VAL A 178 -5.08 -6.06 -4.92
N LEU A 179 -3.96 -6.78 -4.90
CA LEU A 179 -3.61 -7.68 -3.82
C LEU A 179 -2.90 -6.86 -2.73
N GLN A 180 -3.61 -6.60 -1.64
CA GLN A 180 -3.07 -5.92 -0.48
C GLN A 180 -2.36 -6.96 0.41
N VAL A 181 -1.03 -6.86 0.49
CA VAL A 181 -0.17 -7.74 1.29
C VAL A 181 0.14 -7.06 2.60
N ASN A 182 -0.33 -7.64 3.70
CA ASN A 182 -0.07 -7.14 5.04
C ASN A 182 1.19 -7.79 5.59
N LEU A 183 2.20 -6.97 5.84
CA LEU A 183 3.49 -7.40 6.35
C LEU A 183 3.57 -7.20 7.87
N GLN A 184 4.05 -8.22 8.56
CA GLN A 184 4.54 -8.11 9.93
C GLN A 184 6.00 -7.69 9.92
N VAL A 185 6.34 -6.70 10.74
CA VAL A 185 7.70 -6.18 10.87
C VAL A 185 8.25 -6.57 12.22
N LEU A 186 9.33 -7.34 12.24
CA LEU A 186 10.05 -7.70 13.46
C LEU A 186 11.41 -7.03 13.47
N VAL A 187 11.64 -6.22 14.50
CA VAL A 187 12.91 -5.54 14.74
C VAL A 187 13.69 -6.33 15.79
N THR A 188 14.93 -6.68 15.47
CA THR A 188 15.84 -7.35 16.40
C THR A 188 17.04 -6.47 16.66
N VAL A 189 17.29 -6.20 17.93
CA VAL A 189 18.38 -5.33 18.40
C VAL A 189 19.25 -6.07 19.43
N PRO A 190 20.53 -5.74 19.57
CA PRO A 190 21.38 -6.29 20.63
C PRO A 190 20.86 -5.94 22.03
N GLU A 191 21.06 -6.81 23.02
CA GLU A 191 20.64 -6.60 24.41
C GLU A 191 21.05 -5.23 24.97
N GLN A 192 22.28 -4.80 24.71
CA GLN A 192 22.81 -3.52 25.17
C GLN A 192 22.13 -2.28 24.54
N CYS A 193 21.41 -2.47 23.43
CA CYS A 193 20.69 -1.43 22.70
C CYS A 193 19.18 -1.50 22.96
N THR A 194 18.73 -2.42 23.81
CA THR A 194 17.32 -2.51 24.21
C THR A 194 16.99 -1.52 25.30
N PHE A 195 15.71 -1.15 25.36
CA PHE A 195 15.15 -0.45 26.52
C PHE A 195 14.85 -1.39 27.70
N SER A 196 15.23 -2.68 27.65
CA SER A 196 14.94 -3.67 28.71
C SER A 196 15.42 -3.25 30.10
N LYS A 197 16.54 -2.52 30.16
CA LYS A 197 17.09 -1.98 31.42
C LYS A 197 16.20 -0.88 32.05
N LEU A 198 15.40 -0.21 31.24
CA LEU A 198 14.55 0.91 31.63
C LEU A 198 13.09 0.45 31.77
N ASN A 199 12.66 -0.48 30.93
CA ASN A 199 11.41 -1.21 31.07
C ASN A 199 11.62 -2.67 30.61
N PRO A 200 11.57 -3.66 31.52
CA PRO A 200 11.75 -5.08 31.21
C PRO A 200 10.77 -5.66 30.18
N GLU A 201 9.66 -4.98 29.92
CA GLU A 201 8.69 -5.37 28.89
C GLU A 201 9.22 -5.16 27.46
N PHE A 202 10.28 -4.35 27.28
CA PHE A 202 10.94 -4.18 25.99
C PHE A 202 11.95 -5.30 25.75
N LEU A 203 11.56 -6.23 24.88
CA LEU A 203 12.39 -7.36 24.46
C LEU A 203 13.42 -6.94 23.40
N THR A 204 14.45 -7.77 23.22
CA THR A 204 15.42 -7.68 22.12
C THR A 204 14.81 -7.84 20.73
N VAL A 205 13.63 -8.47 20.67
CA VAL A 205 12.81 -8.62 19.47
C VAL A 205 11.45 -8.03 19.74
N PHE A 206 11.04 -7.04 18.95
CA PHE A 206 9.72 -6.43 19.08
C PHE A 206 9.03 -6.29 17.72
N GLU A 207 7.70 -6.34 17.73
CA GLU A 207 6.87 -6.06 16.55
C GLU A 207 6.70 -4.55 16.42
N ALA A 208 6.98 -4.02 15.23
CA ALA A 208 6.76 -2.63 14.88
C ALA A 208 5.48 -2.46 14.06
N SER A 209 5.20 -1.25 13.56
CA SER A 209 4.07 -1.00 12.65
C SER A 209 4.01 -2.01 11.53
N LYS A 210 2.78 -2.44 11.25
CA LYS A 210 2.50 -3.26 10.06
C LYS A 210 2.81 -2.42 8.83
N ALA A 211 3.51 -3.02 7.88
CA ALA A 211 3.69 -2.44 6.56
C ALA A 211 2.66 -3.04 5.60
N VAL A 212 2.21 -2.27 4.62
CA VAL A 212 1.24 -2.73 3.62
C VAL A 212 1.83 -2.49 2.24
N VAL A 213 1.80 -3.54 1.41
CA VAL A 213 2.24 -3.49 0.01
C VAL A 213 1.02 -3.72 -0.88
N HIS A 214 0.87 -2.89 -1.89
CA HIS A 214 -0.21 -2.98 -2.87
C HIS A 214 0.36 -3.53 -4.18
N ILE A 215 -0.10 -4.72 -4.59
CA ILE A 215 0.30 -5.34 -5.85
C ILE A 215 -0.87 -5.30 -6.83
N PRO A 216 -0.80 -4.55 -7.94
CA PRO A 216 -1.87 -4.48 -8.92
C PRO A 216 -2.03 -5.82 -9.67
N LEU A 217 -3.27 -6.31 -9.78
CA LEU A 217 -3.62 -7.54 -10.51
C LEU A 217 -4.29 -7.24 -11.85
N THR A 218 -5.27 -6.34 -11.84
CA THR A 218 -5.97 -5.89 -13.05
C THR A 218 -6.33 -4.42 -12.91
N GLY A 219 -6.38 -3.72 -14.04
CA GLY A 219 -6.80 -2.32 -14.11
C GLY A 219 -7.52 -2.03 -15.42
N GLU A 220 -8.56 -1.20 -15.36
CA GLU A 220 -9.27 -0.70 -16.53
C GLU A 220 -9.72 0.74 -16.37
N PHE A 221 -9.77 1.47 -17.49
CA PHE A 221 -10.40 2.79 -17.54
C PHE A 221 -11.85 2.64 -17.96
N TYR A 222 -12.73 3.43 -17.33
CA TYR A 222 -14.13 3.51 -17.73
C TYR A 222 -14.67 4.93 -17.61
N CYS A 223 -15.74 5.20 -18.35
CA CYS A 223 -16.41 6.50 -18.35
C CYS A 223 -17.41 6.58 -17.20
N GLN A 224 -17.26 7.58 -16.34
CA GLN A 224 -18.21 7.86 -15.27
C GLN A 224 -18.96 9.16 -15.55
N ALA A 225 -20.25 9.01 -15.86
CA ALA A 225 -21.17 10.13 -16.00
C ALA A 225 -21.75 10.54 -14.64
N GLY A 226 -22.05 11.83 -14.50
CA GLY A 226 -22.75 12.39 -13.35
C GLY A 226 -21.84 12.79 -12.19
N LYS A 227 -22.45 12.96 -11.02
CA LYS A 227 -21.78 13.48 -9.83
C LYS A 227 -21.08 12.35 -9.08
N THR A 228 -19.79 12.52 -8.78
CA THR A 228 -19.01 11.63 -7.92
C THR A 228 -18.42 12.40 -6.74
N ALA A 229 -17.63 11.73 -5.90
CA ALA A 229 -16.85 12.39 -4.86
C ALA A 229 -15.85 13.39 -5.48
N SER A 230 -15.20 13.01 -6.58
CA SER A 230 -14.18 13.76 -7.32
C SER A 230 -14.73 14.66 -8.44
N CYS A 231 -15.99 14.47 -8.88
CA CYS A 231 -16.56 15.22 -9.99
C CYS A 231 -17.91 15.85 -9.62
N LYS A 232 -17.93 17.18 -9.51
CA LYS A 232 -19.11 18.00 -9.16
C LYS A 232 -19.06 19.30 -9.94
N LYS A 233 -20.21 19.95 -10.16
CA LYS A 233 -20.29 21.22 -10.91
C LYS A 233 -19.33 22.30 -10.42
N THR A 234 -19.04 22.35 -9.11
CA THR A 234 -18.15 23.35 -8.50
C THR A 234 -16.67 23.15 -8.82
N VAL A 235 -16.28 21.95 -9.26
CA VAL A 235 -14.88 21.59 -9.59
C VAL A 235 -14.73 21.21 -11.05
N ALA A 236 -15.81 21.26 -11.83
CA ALA A 236 -15.82 20.82 -13.21
C ALA A 236 -15.22 21.90 -14.12
N ASN A 237 -14.31 21.48 -15.00
CA ASN A 237 -13.81 22.33 -16.07
C ASN A 237 -14.85 22.41 -17.19
N THR A 238 -14.97 23.59 -17.79
CA THR A 238 -15.78 23.81 -19.00
C THR A 238 -14.83 23.95 -20.18
N ASN A 239 -14.44 22.84 -20.81
CA ASN A 239 -13.53 22.87 -21.96
C ASN A 239 -14.29 23.08 -23.28
N ASN A 240 -13.54 23.40 -24.34
CA ASN A 240 -14.07 23.51 -25.69
C ASN A 240 -14.38 22.11 -26.27
N PRO A 241 -15.63 21.82 -26.64
CA PRO A 241 -16.04 20.54 -27.21
C PRO A 241 -15.48 20.35 -28.63
N ARG A 242 -15.35 19.09 -29.07
CA ARG A 242 -14.59 18.72 -30.27
C ARG A 242 -15.37 17.94 -31.33
N LEU A 243 -16.56 17.42 -31.01
CA LEU A 243 -17.37 16.61 -31.94
C LEU A 243 -18.75 17.22 -32.14
N LYS A 244 -19.18 17.40 -33.40
CA LYS A 244 -20.53 17.90 -33.69
C LYS A 244 -21.54 16.78 -33.41
N LEU A 245 -22.66 17.09 -32.76
CA LEU A 245 -23.81 16.19 -32.73
C LEU A 245 -24.29 16.00 -34.17
N TYR A 246 -24.50 14.76 -34.59
CA TYR A 246 -25.18 14.48 -35.85
C TYR A 246 -26.65 14.89 -35.68
N ASP A 247 -27.12 15.76 -36.57
CA ASP A 247 -28.49 16.28 -36.60
C ASP A 247 -29.49 15.17 -36.98
#